data_AF-A0A914FCG0-F1
#
_entry.id   AF-A0A914FCG0-F1
#
_cell.length_a   1.000
_cell.length_b   1.000
_cell.length_c   1.000
_cell.angle_alpha   90.00
_cell.angle_beta   90.00
_cell.angle_gamma   90.00
#
_symmetry.space_group_name_H-M   'P 1'
#
loop_
_entity.id
_entity.type
_entity.pdbx_description
1 polymer ?
#
loop_
_entity_poly.entity_id
_entity_poly.type
_entity_poly.pdbx_seq_one_letter_code
_entity_poly.pdbx_strand_id
1 'polypeptide(L)'
;MSRSAGSTNKNKLNLPRKRSLSSTSVSKGLPPPEVGEKASDFVAAASKTNNPKARAAQFDQVVQFSRITFDAVITNRERSRSMIPIHEKKRVKLPIKKQDKDNEFIHATYAAFNREDYILTQSPTKDTIGEFWRMIWQDGCKLIICMIETSAFGDDEDKCFQYFPTSESTPVTCLDGRFTVKLVKKWENKGFATYDLTLACADEPEVKEETKSKSNAKTAEPTQDDDNKPRAITLMHYYEWKENEWPDIERLAPFVHTVSNKEVHIIKKITDDYVPPVVLQGHLGLNRSCAIWVLLILMKQVDRKDCFDVEALAKHLVRLRPGAFTHELCFFVMIATAFRIAALGGWSTTEEAKERVKELKSAVKQYIK
;
A
#
# COMPACT_ATOMS: atom_id res chain seq x y z
N MET A 1 -58.90 -27.24 -52.06
CA MET A 1 -58.28 -26.56 -53.23
C MET A 1 -57.30 -25.51 -52.68
N SER A 2 -56.07 -25.85 -52.25
CA SER A 2 -54.79 -25.93 -53.01
C SER A 2 -54.50 -24.67 -53.86
N ARG A 3 -53.61 -23.76 -53.40
CA ARG A 3 -52.15 -23.59 -53.74
C ARG A 3 -51.92 -23.13 -55.20
N SER A 4 -50.99 -22.22 -55.57
CA SER A 4 -49.71 -21.80 -54.98
C SER A 4 -49.24 -20.37 -55.40
N ALA A 5 -48.29 -19.84 -54.63
CA ALA A 5 -47.34 -18.76 -55.00
C ALA A 5 -46.30 -19.29 -56.03
N GLY A 6 -45.44 -18.55 -56.74
CA GLY A 6 -44.82 -17.23 -56.55
C GLY A 6 -43.30 -17.40 -56.77
N SER A 7 -42.70 -16.60 -57.65
CA SER A 7 -41.25 -16.57 -57.95
C SER A 7 -40.67 -15.21 -57.58
N THR A 8 -39.55 -15.16 -56.85
CA THR A 8 -38.51 -14.12 -57.01
C THR A 8 -37.24 -14.42 -56.21
N ASN A 9 -36.14 -13.96 -56.78
CA ASN A 9 -34.73 -14.26 -56.53
C ASN A 9 -34.16 -13.39 -55.38
N LYS A 10 -33.35 -13.94 -54.45
CA LYS A 10 -32.48 -13.14 -53.55
C LYS A 10 -31.15 -13.85 -53.23
N ASN A 11 -30.11 -13.02 -53.25
CA ASN A 11 -28.68 -13.31 -53.08
C ASN A 11 -28.31 -14.08 -51.80
N LYS A 12 -27.34 -15.00 -51.96
CA LYS A 12 -26.74 -15.84 -50.92
C LYS A 12 -25.76 -15.05 -50.04
N LEU A 13 -26.03 -15.00 -48.73
CA LEU A 13 -25.05 -14.69 -47.69
C LEU A 13 -24.75 -16.00 -46.94
N ASN A 14 -23.49 -16.46 -46.98
CA ASN A 14 -23.06 -17.69 -46.31
C ASN A 14 -22.84 -17.43 -44.80
N LEU A 15 -23.67 -18.05 -43.96
CA LEU A 15 -23.44 -18.21 -42.51
C LEU A 15 -22.53 -19.43 -42.25
N PRO A 16 -21.55 -19.36 -41.33
CA PRO A 16 -20.81 -20.53 -40.90
C PRO A 16 -21.61 -21.39 -39.89
N ARG A 17 -21.47 -22.70 -40.07
CA ARG A 17 -22.17 -23.79 -39.37
C ARG A 17 -21.89 -23.84 -37.85
N LYS A 18 -22.93 -24.20 -37.08
CA LYS A 18 -22.86 -24.70 -35.70
C LYS A 18 -21.92 -25.92 -35.60
N ARG A 19 -21.05 -25.95 -34.59
CA ARG A 19 -20.45 -27.18 -34.03
C ARG A 19 -20.58 -27.18 -32.51
N SER A 20 -20.74 -28.39 -32.00
CA SER A 20 -21.27 -28.83 -30.72
C SER A 20 -20.51 -28.36 -29.48
N LEU A 21 -21.26 -28.17 -28.40
CA LEU A 21 -20.77 -28.07 -27.03
C LEU A 21 -20.17 -29.40 -26.57
N SER A 22 -18.90 -29.41 -26.18
CA SER A 22 -18.31 -30.41 -25.30
C SER A 22 -17.73 -29.71 -24.08
N SER A 23 -18.26 -30.07 -22.92
CA SER A 23 -17.84 -29.62 -21.60
C SER A 23 -16.48 -30.23 -21.23
N THR A 24 -15.49 -29.38 -20.93
CA THR A 24 -14.40 -29.78 -20.04
C THR A 24 -13.94 -28.56 -19.24
N SER A 25 -14.19 -28.61 -17.94
CA SER A 25 -13.59 -27.74 -16.93
C SER A 25 -12.06 -27.86 -16.96
N VAL A 26 -11.37 -26.73 -17.06
CA VAL A 26 -9.92 -26.67 -16.78
C VAL A 26 -9.71 -25.73 -15.60
N SER A 27 -9.32 -26.34 -14.49
CA SER A 27 -8.71 -25.69 -13.34
C SER A 27 -7.56 -24.81 -13.82
N LYS A 28 -7.56 -23.52 -13.44
CA LYS A 28 -6.41 -22.64 -13.64
C LYS A 28 -5.31 -23.05 -12.67
N GLY A 29 -4.51 -24.05 -13.07
CA GLY A 29 -3.21 -24.34 -12.47
C GLY A 29 -2.23 -23.19 -12.72
N LEU A 30 -1.15 -23.17 -11.92
CA LEU A 30 0.00 -22.26 -12.08
C LEU A 30 0.41 -22.13 -13.56
N PRO A 31 0.93 -20.95 -13.99
CA PRO A 31 1.54 -20.84 -15.30
C PRO A 31 2.60 -21.93 -15.47
N PRO A 32 2.71 -22.56 -16.66
CA PRO A 32 3.75 -23.55 -16.90
C PRO A 32 5.12 -22.91 -16.69
N PRO A 33 6.13 -23.67 -16.23
CA PRO A 33 7.50 -23.16 -16.19
C PRO A 33 7.85 -22.67 -17.59
N GLU A 34 8.44 -21.48 -17.70
CA GLU A 34 8.97 -20.97 -18.96
C GLU A 34 9.86 -22.06 -19.56
N VAL A 35 9.42 -22.62 -20.69
CA VAL A 35 10.18 -23.66 -21.38
C VAL A 35 11.49 -23.03 -21.80
N GLY A 36 12.59 -23.43 -21.16
CA GLY A 36 13.93 -22.94 -21.49
C GLY A 36 14.26 -23.19 -22.96
N GLU A 37 15.15 -22.37 -23.53
CA GLU A 37 15.61 -22.54 -24.91
C GLU A 37 16.40 -23.84 -25.09
N LYS A 38 16.35 -24.45 -26.28
CA LYS A 38 17.18 -25.62 -26.59
C LYS A 38 18.64 -25.19 -26.74
N ALA A 39 19.57 -26.06 -26.35
CA ALA A 39 21.01 -25.79 -26.46
C ALA A 39 21.45 -25.42 -27.89
N SER A 40 20.85 -26.03 -28.92
CA SER A 40 21.12 -25.68 -30.33
C SER A 40 20.72 -24.24 -30.68
N ASP A 41 19.60 -23.79 -30.11
CA ASP A 41 19.01 -22.48 -30.39
C ASP A 41 19.80 -21.41 -29.63
N PHE A 42 20.24 -21.71 -28.40
CA PHE A 42 21.20 -20.88 -27.65
C PHE A 42 22.49 -20.68 -28.43
N VAL A 43 23.13 -21.77 -28.91
CA VAL A 43 24.39 -21.68 -29.66
C VAL A 43 24.20 -20.83 -30.92
N ALA A 44 23.14 -21.07 -31.68
CA ALA A 44 22.84 -20.28 -32.88
C ALA A 44 22.57 -18.79 -32.58
N ALA A 45 21.87 -18.48 -31.48
CA ALA A 45 21.60 -17.11 -31.05
C ALA A 45 22.85 -16.41 -30.51
N ALA A 46 23.65 -17.10 -29.70
CA ALA A 46 24.89 -16.60 -29.12
C ALA A 46 25.94 -16.31 -30.20
N SER A 47 26.09 -17.20 -31.20
CA SER A 47 26.98 -16.99 -32.34
C SER A 47 26.58 -15.80 -33.23
N LYS A 48 25.30 -15.45 -33.28
CA LYS A 48 24.80 -14.26 -33.99
C LYS A 48 24.94 -12.97 -33.17
N THR A 49 25.12 -13.08 -31.85
CA THR A 49 25.16 -11.96 -30.92
C THR A 49 26.59 -11.68 -30.42
N ASN A 50 27.46 -11.30 -31.35
CA ASN A 50 28.81 -10.78 -31.04
C ASN A 50 28.85 -9.25 -30.89
N ASN A 51 27.71 -8.57 -30.98
CA ASN A 51 27.61 -7.12 -30.82
C ASN A 51 27.57 -6.75 -29.31
N PRO A 52 28.56 -6.00 -28.78
CA PRO A 52 28.58 -5.58 -27.38
C PRO A 52 27.33 -4.80 -26.95
N LYS A 53 26.72 -4.00 -27.84
CA LYS A 53 25.48 -3.26 -27.53
C LYS A 53 24.28 -4.19 -27.34
N ALA A 54 24.20 -5.28 -28.12
CA ALA A 54 23.14 -6.26 -27.97
C ALA A 54 23.30 -7.08 -26.68
N ARG A 55 24.55 -7.40 -26.30
CA ARG A 55 24.85 -8.03 -25.00
C ARG A 55 24.57 -7.10 -23.83
N ALA A 56 24.87 -5.81 -23.96
CA ALA A 56 24.50 -4.80 -22.97
C ALA A 56 22.97 -4.69 -22.83
N ALA A 57 22.22 -4.66 -23.93
CA ALA A 57 20.76 -4.66 -23.89
C ALA A 57 20.15 -5.94 -23.28
N GLN A 58 20.75 -7.11 -23.54
CA GLN A 58 20.36 -8.38 -22.90
C GLN A 58 20.65 -8.36 -21.39
N PHE A 59 21.82 -7.88 -21.00
CA PHE A 59 22.14 -7.62 -19.61
C PHE A 59 21.10 -6.67 -19.03
N ASP A 60 20.87 -5.52 -19.64
CA ASP A 60 19.85 -4.53 -19.27
C ASP A 60 18.48 -5.16 -19.07
N GLN A 61 18.06 -6.08 -19.94
CA GLN A 61 16.80 -6.80 -19.83
C GLN A 61 16.76 -7.77 -18.63
N VAL A 62 17.80 -8.59 -18.45
CA VAL A 62 17.97 -9.47 -17.27
C VAL A 62 18.01 -8.62 -15.99
N VAL A 63 18.57 -7.43 -16.10
CA VAL A 63 18.69 -6.46 -15.03
C VAL A 63 17.50 -5.50 -14.90
N GLN A 64 16.52 -5.49 -15.81
CA GLN A 64 15.42 -4.51 -15.80
C GLN A 64 14.14 -5.01 -15.16
N PHE A 65 13.91 -6.32 -15.11
CA PHE A 65 12.62 -6.84 -14.66
C PHE A 65 12.41 -6.57 -13.16
N SER A 66 11.61 -5.54 -12.88
CA SER A 66 11.03 -5.26 -11.56
C SER A 66 12.02 -5.30 -10.40
N ARG A 67 13.24 -4.76 -10.60
CA ARG A 67 14.28 -4.89 -9.59
C ARG A 67 13.87 -4.29 -8.26
N ILE A 68 13.85 -5.18 -7.28
CA ILE A 68 14.30 -4.87 -5.94
C ILE A 68 15.75 -4.40 -6.11
N THR A 69 16.01 -3.10 -6.01
CA THR A 69 17.37 -2.56 -6.00
C THR A 69 17.72 -2.14 -4.59
N PHE A 70 18.98 -2.32 -4.24
CA PHE A 70 19.52 -1.75 -3.02
C PHE A 70 20.06 -0.34 -3.24
N ASP A 71 20.29 0.08 -4.49
CA ASP A 71 20.98 1.32 -4.82
C ASP A 71 20.40 2.54 -4.09
N ALA A 72 19.08 2.77 -4.20
CA ALA A 72 18.42 3.87 -3.51
C ALA A 72 18.61 3.83 -1.98
N VAL A 73 18.59 2.63 -1.38
CA VAL A 73 18.75 2.42 0.07
C VAL A 73 20.21 2.53 0.50
N ILE A 74 21.15 2.06 -0.33
CA ILE A 74 22.61 2.16 -0.10
C ILE A 74 23.03 3.62 -0.15
N THR A 75 22.60 4.37 -1.19
CA THR A 75 22.93 5.78 -1.36
C THR A 75 22.30 6.67 -0.29
N ASN A 76 21.21 6.22 0.34
CA ASN A 76 20.51 6.94 1.41
C ASN A 76 20.49 6.12 2.71
N ARG A 77 21.64 5.53 3.07
CA ARG A 77 21.79 4.64 4.23
C ARG A 77 21.48 5.34 5.54
N GLU A 78 21.84 6.60 5.67
CA GLU A 78 21.60 7.48 6.82
C GLU A 78 20.12 7.86 6.96
N ARG A 79 19.36 7.80 5.85
CA ARG A 79 17.91 8.06 5.82
C ARG A 79 17.08 6.78 5.98
N SER A 80 17.75 5.64 6.16
CA SER A 80 17.13 4.31 6.24
C SER A 80 17.45 3.68 7.59
N ARG A 81 16.44 3.15 8.29
CA ARG A 81 16.65 2.47 9.58
C ARG A 81 17.38 1.14 9.43
N SER A 82 17.18 0.48 8.29
CA SER A 82 17.79 -0.78 7.97
C SER A 82 17.97 -0.92 6.47
N MET A 83 18.81 -1.87 6.06
CA MET A 83 19.10 -2.22 4.68
C MET A 83 17.98 -3.08 4.09
N ILE A 84 16.74 -2.59 4.20
CA ILE A 84 15.57 -3.25 3.65
C ILE A 84 15.41 -2.79 2.20
N PRO A 85 15.47 -3.71 1.23
CA PRO A 85 15.30 -3.36 -0.16
C PRO A 85 13.92 -2.76 -0.47
N ILE A 86 13.85 -1.92 -1.50
CA ILE A 86 12.61 -1.37 -2.03
C ILE A 86 12.54 -1.58 -3.54
N HIS A 87 11.33 -1.77 -4.08
CA HIS A 87 11.16 -1.78 -5.52
C HIS A 87 11.18 -0.34 -6.04
N GLU A 88 12.08 -0.04 -6.96
CA GLU A 88 12.22 1.31 -7.53
C GLU A 88 10.92 1.82 -8.18
N LYS A 89 10.12 0.92 -8.76
CA LYS A 89 8.82 1.26 -9.38
C LYS A 89 7.69 1.48 -8.38
N LYS A 90 7.88 1.10 -7.12
CA LYS A 90 6.87 1.19 -6.05
C LYS A 90 7.29 2.10 -4.92
N ARG A 91 8.55 2.56 -4.88
CA ARG A 91 8.98 3.51 -3.87
C ARG A 91 8.27 4.84 -4.04
N VAL A 92 8.05 5.51 -2.93
CA VAL A 92 7.64 6.91 -2.93
C VAL A 92 8.86 7.75 -3.34
N LYS A 93 8.65 8.71 -4.24
CA LYS A 93 9.68 9.68 -4.67
C LYS A 93 9.18 11.07 -4.34
N LEU A 94 9.98 11.85 -3.62
CA LEU A 94 9.62 13.22 -3.25
C LEU A 94 10.13 14.21 -4.30
N PRO A 95 9.30 15.12 -4.83
CA PRO A 95 9.74 16.16 -5.75
C PRO A 95 10.87 16.99 -5.15
N ILE A 96 11.94 17.22 -5.93
CA ILE A 96 13.05 18.11 -5.53
C ILE A 96 12.72 19.52 -6.02
N LYS A 97 12.67 20.48 -5.09
CA LYS A 97 12.71 21.90 -5.44
C LYS A 97 14.17 22.38 -5.46
N LYS A 98 14.65 22.88 -6.61
CA LYS A 98 16.08 23.23 -6.83
C LYS A 98 16.64 24.26 -5.83
N GLN A 99 15.78 25.09 -5.25
CA GLN A 99 16.16 26.13 -4.29
C GLN A 99 16.27 25.59 -2.86
N ASP A 100 15.76 24.37 -2.62
CA ASP A 100 15.68 23.74 -1.32
C ASP A 100 16.73 22.62 -1.20
N LYS A 101 17.18 22.34 0.03
CA LYS A 101 18.03 21.16 0.33
C LYS A 101 17.19 19.87 0.36
N ASP A 102 16.32 19.72 -0.62
CA ASP A 102 15.36 18.63 -0.70
C ASP A 102 16.05 17.32 -1.09
N ASN A 103 15.69 16.26 -0.38
CA ASN A 103 16.01 14.90 -0.80
C ASN A 103 14.79 14.27 -1.49
N GLU A 104 15.01 13.49 -2.55
CA GLU A 104 13.97 12.72 -3.24
C GLU A 104 13.59 11.43 -2.49
N PHE A 105 14.50 10.94 -1.65
CA PHE A 105 14.39 9.64 -1.01
C PHE A 105 13.65 9.70 0.32
N ILE A 106 12.66 8.83 0.43
CA ILE A 106 12.06 8.37 1.68
C ILE A 106 11.87 6.86 1.61
N HIS A 107 12.11 6.15 2.72
CA HIS A 107 11.96 4.70 2.78
C HIS A 107 10.49 4.30 2.93
N ALA A 108 9.75 4.45 1.84
CA ALA A 108 8.32 4.17 1.76
C ALA A 108 7.96 3.46 0.45
N THR A 109 6.87 2.71 0.45
CA THR A 109 6.42 1.90 -0.69
C THR A 109 4.92 2.01 -0.88
N TYR A 110 4.48 2.35 -2.09
CA TYR A 110 3.09 2.27 -2.50
C TYR A 110 2.66 0.79 -2.58
N ALA A 111 1.71 0.43 -1.74
CA ALA A 111 1.17 -0.92 -1.59
C ALA A 111 -0.29 -0.97 -2.05
N ALA A 112 -0.48 -0.86 -3.36
CA ALA A 112 -1.80 -0.87 -3.98
C ALA A 112 -2.45 -2.26 -3.97
N PHE A 113 -3.75 -2.31 -3.70
CA PHE A 113 -4.60 -3.46 -3.97
C PHE A 113 -5.92 -2.97 -4.57
N ASN A 114 -6.17 -3.32 -5.83
CA ASN A 114 -7.31 -2.80 -6.63
C ASN A 114 -7.30 -1.26 -6.75
N ARG A 115 -8.30 -0.58 -6.17
CA ARG A 115 -8.44 0.89 -6.22
C ARG A 115 -7.91 1.56 -4.95
N GLU A 116 -7.59 0.77 -3.94
CA GLU A 116 -7.14 1.22 -2.64
C GLU A 116 -5.62 1.29 -2.61
N ASP A 117 -5.10 2.50 -2.36
CA ASP A 117 -3.67 2.74 -2.21
C ASP A 117 -3.30 2.93 -0.74
N TYR A 118 -2.18 2.32 -0.36
CA TYR A 118 -1.58 2.49 0.95
C TYR A 118 -0.11 2.85 0.77
N ILE A 119 0.46 3.54 1.75
CA ILE A 119 1.90 3.76 1.83
C ILE A 119 2.43 3.02 3.05
N LEU A 120 3.30 2.04 2.83
CA LEU A 120 4.06 1.39 3.90
C LEU A 120 5.38 2.11 4.10
N THR A 121 5.65 2.55 5.33
CA THR A 121 6.87 3.31 5.65
C THR A 121 7.46 2.93 7.00
N GLN A 122 8.79 3.06 7.11
CA GLN A 122 9.47 3.01 8.40
C GLN A 122 9.10 4.22 9.27
N SER A 123 9.37 4.14 10.58
CA SER A 123 9.27 5.31 11.45
C SER A 123 10.29 6.39 11.03
N PRO A 124 9.95 7.68 11.08
CA PRO A 124 10.92 8.74 10.79
C PRO A 124 12.15 8.66 11.70
N THR A 125 13.33 8.79 11.11
CA THR A 125 14.59 9.12 11.82
C THR A 125 14.66 10.63 12.04
N LYS A 126 15.62 11.11 12.82
CA LYS A 126 15.87 12.54 13.04
C LYS A 126 15.91 13.34 11.73
N ASP A 127 16.61 12.81 10.73
CA ASP A 127 16.85 13.48 9.44
C ASP A 127 15.72 13.28 8.41
N THR A 128 14.68 12.50 8.74
CA THR A 128 13.59 12.15 7.80
C THR A 128 12.21 12.56 8.27
N ILE A 129 12.10 13.29 9.39
CA ILE A 129 10.82 13.89 9.83
C ILE A 129 10.27 14.83 8.74
N GLY A 130 11.14 15.64 8.14
CA GLY A 130 10.78 16.54 7.04
C GLY A 130 10.24 15.81 5.82
N GLU A 131 10.97 14.79 5.35
CA GLU A 131 10.56 13.95 4.24
C GLU A 131 9.25 13.20 4.52
N PHE A 132 9.03 12.76 5.76
CA PHE A 132 7.78 12.11 6.15
C PHE A 132 6.60 13.05 5.94
N TRP A 133 6.67 14.29 6.43
CA TRP A 133 5.59 15.25 6.25
C TRP A 133 5.47 15.76 4.80
N ARG A 134 6.57 15.84 4.05
CA ARG A 134 6.54 16.07 2.59
C ARG A 134 5.78 14.98 1.85
N MET A 135 5.98 13.71 2.22
CA MET A 135 5.24 12.58 1.67
C MET A 135 3.75 12.68 1.99
N ILE A 136 3.39 12.97 3.25
CA ILE A 136 1.98 13.17 3.64
C ILE A 136 1.35 14.30 2.81
N TRP A 137 2.09 15.40 2.62
CA TRP A 137 1.63 16.54 1.86
C TRP A 137 1.45 16.23 0.37
N GLN A 138 2.45 15.66 -0.30
CA GLN A 138 2.39 15.46 -1.75
C GLN A 138 1.20 14.58 -2.18
N ASP A 139 0.92 13.52 -1.42
CA ASP A 139 -0.10 12.52 -1.76
C ASP A 139 -1.46 12.88 -1.14
N GLY A 140 -1.55 14.03 -0.46
CA GLY A 140 -2.77 14.49 0.19
C GLY A 140 -3.30 13.52 1.25
N CYS A 141 -2.43 12.70 1.84
CA CYS A 141 -2.77 11.67 2.81
C CYS A 141 -3.60 12.25 3.95
N LYS A 142 -4.69 11.59 4.35
CA LYS A 142 -5.60 12.07 5.42
C LYS A 142 -5.62 11.18 6.66
N LEU A 143 -5.06 9.98 6.57
CA LEU A 143 -5.09 8.97 7.62
C LEU A 143 -3.70 8.31 7.78
N ILE A 144 -3.18 8.33 9.00
CA ILE A 144 -1.91 7.70 9.37
C ILE A 144 -2.19 6.67 10.46
N ILE A 145 -1.71 5.44 10.26
CA ILE A 145 -1.80 4.35 11.23
C ILE A 145 -0.39 4.09 11.77
N CYS A 146 -0.17 4.45 13.03
CA CYS A 146 1.10 4.27 13.73
C CYS A 146 1.06 2.98 14.55
N MET A 147 1.95 2.04 14.24
CA MET A 147 2.11 0.75 14.93
C MET A 147 3.37 0.71 15.81
N ILE A 148 3.84 1.88 16.26
CA ILE A 148 5.02 2.02 17.14
C ILE A 148 4.62 1.81 18.59
N GLU A 149 5.42 1.08 19.36
CA GLU A 149 5.23 0.98 20.80
C GLU A 149 5.56 2.32 21.47
N THR A 150 4.81 2.72 22.50
CA THR A 150 5.07 3.98 23.21
C THR A 150 6.50 4.06 23.75
N SER A 151 7.06 2.93 24.21
CA SER A 151 8.44 2.83 24.69
C SER A 151 9.50 2.90 23.58
N ALA A 152 9.11 2.79 22.31
CA ALA A 152 10.00 2.88 21.17
C ALA A 152 10.14 4.33 20.65
N PHE A 153 9.40 5.29 21.21
CA PHE A 153 9.68 6.71 20.99
C PHE A 153 10.88 7.18 21.83
N GLY A 154 11.68 8.08 21.28
CA GLY A 154 12.85 8.65 21.96
C GLY A 154 13.78 9.40 21.00
N ASP A 155 14.83 9.98 21.56
CA ASP A 155 15.81 10.81 20.82
C ASP A 155 17.06 10.03 20.35
N ASP A 156 17.11 8.72 20.63
CA ASP A 156 18.19 7.85 20.17
C ASP A 156 17.97 7.45 18.70
N GLU A 157 19.05 7.19 17.95
CA GLU A 157 18.98 6.80 16.53
C GLU A 157 18.12 5.55 16.28
N ASP A 158 18.19 4.58 17.20
CA ASP A 158 17.41 3.34 17.15
C ASP A 158 15.93 3.54 17.51
N LYS A 159 15.55 4.70 18.06
CA LYS A 159 14.17 5.00 18.47
C LYS A 159 13.41 5.72 17.36
N CYS A 160 12.08 5.65 17.43
CA CYS A 160 11.20 6.51 16.65
C CYS A 160 11.24 7.93 17.21
N PHE A 161 11.71 8.89 16.43
CA PHE A 161 11.65 10.29 16.87
C PHE A 161 10.20 10.76 16.94
N GLN A 162 9.91 11.66 17.86
CA GLN A 162 8.58 12.25 18.01
C GLN A 162 8.29 13.18 16.81
N TYR A 163 7.62 12.65 15.79
CA TYR A 163 7.37 13.37 14.53
C TYR A 163 6.02 14.09 14.49
N PHE A 164 5.13 13.85 15.46
CA PHE A 164 3.83 14.50 15.58
C PHE A 164 3.65 15.11 16.98
N PRO A 165 2.86 16.18 17.12
CA PRO A 165 2.64 16.83 18.42
C PRO A 165 1.75 15.97 19.33
N THR A 166 2.14 15.81 20.60
CA THR A 166 1.35 15.13 21.64
C THR A 166 0.67 16.10 22.62
N SER A 167 0.98 17.40 22.50
CA SER A 167 0.34 18.51 23.20
C SER A 167 0.00 19.62 22.20
N GLU A 168 -1.12 20.32 22.43
CA GLU A 168 -1.58 21.46 21.63
C GLU A 168 -0.59 22.64 21.66
N SER A 169 0.21 22.75 22.73
CA SER A 169 1.16 23.84 22.94
C SER A 169 2.50 23.66 22.21
N THR A 170 2.79 22.47 21.70
CA THR A 170 4.10 22.11 21.14
C THR A 170 3.96 21.59 19.71
N PRO A 171 3.86 22.49 18.71
CA PRO A 171 3.81 22.07 17.32
C PRO A 171 5.14 21.44 16.88
N VAL A 172 5.08 20.49 15.95
CA VAL A 172 6.28 19.97 15.28
C VAL A 172 6.52 20.80 14.04
N THR A 173 7.72 21.38 13.94
CA THR A 173 8.14 22.17 12.78
C THR A 173 9.38 21.52 12.17
N CYS A 174 9.43 21.40 10.85
CA CYS A 174 10.55 20.75 10.15
C CYS A 174 10.86 21.45 8.83
N LEU A 175 12.05 21.15 8.28
CA LEU A 175 12.59 21.77 7.06
C LEU A 175 12.56 23.30 7.14
N ASP A 176 13.24 23.84 8.16
CA ASP A 176 13.40 25.28 8.38
C ASP A 176 12.08 26.07 8.41
N GLY A 177 11.00 25.46 8.90
CA GLY A 177 9.69 26.10 9.00
C GLY A 177 8.73 25.77 7.87
N ARG A 178 9.18 25.06 6.82
CA ARG A 178 8.33 24.73 5.66
C ARG A 178 7.08 23.97 6.06
N PHE A 179 7.21 22.97 6.92
CA PHE A 179 6.07 22.19 7.40
C PHE A 179 5.85 22.39 8.88
N THR A 180 4.60 22.68 9.25
CA THR A 180 4.16 22.80 10.63
C THR A 180 3.00 21.87 10.89
N VAL A 181 3.14 21.01 11.91
CA VAL A 181 2.10 20.09 12.38
C VAL A 181 1.62 20.49 13.76
N LYS A 182 0.31 20.70 13.90
CA LYS A 182 -0.33 21.07 15.16
C LYS A 182 -1.34 20.02 15.58
N LEU A 183 -1.43 19.77 16.89
CA LEU A 183 -2.47 18.95 17.47
C LEU A 183 -3.74 19.80 17.59
N VAL A 184 -4.85 19.30 17.05
CA VAL A 184 -6.19 19.88 17.23
C VAL A 184 -6.89 19.20 18.39
N LYS A 185 -6.81 17.87 18.44
CA LYS A 185 -7.49 17.09 19.47
C LYS A 185 -6.83 15.75 19.64
N LYS A 186 -6.72 15.29 20.88
CA LYS A 186 -6.34 13.91 21.22
C LYS A 186 -7.46 13.25 22.02
N TRP A 187 -7.72 11.97 21.76
CA TRP A 187 -8.53 11.14 22.66
C TRP A 187 -8.01 9.70 22.71
N GLU A 188 -8.23 9.05 23.84
CA GLU A 188 -7.81 7.67 24.10
C GLU A 188 -8.96 6.71 23.85
N ASN A 189 -8.65 5.60 23.19
CA ASN A 189 -9.52 4.44 23.05
C ASN A 189 -8.84 3.25 23.74
N LYS A 190 -9.56 2.14 23.94
CA LYS A 190 -8.96 0.93 24.52
C LYS A 190 -7.88 0.38 23.56
N GLY A 191 -6.61 0.61 23.92
CA GLY A 191 -5.42 0.10 23.24
C GLY A 191 -4.86 0.95 22.10
N PHE A 192 -5.45 2.12 21.83
CA PHE A 192 -4.94 3.06 20.86
C PHE A 192 -5.36 4.49 21.19
N ALA A 193 -4.58 5.47 20.75
CA ALA A 193 -4.92 6.88 20.80
C ALA A 193 -5.24 7.41 19.40
N THR A 194 -6.12 8.40 19.30
CA THR A 194 -6.34 9.13 18.05
C THR A 194 -5.98 10.59 18.23
N TYR A 195 -5.31 11.13 17.22
CA TYR A 195 -4.85 12.51 17.14
C TYR A 195 -5.42 13.12 15.87
N ASP A 196 -6.26 14.14 16.00
CA ASP A 196 -6.59 15.02 14.89
C ASP A 196 -5.54 16.12 14.82
N LEU A 197 -4.89 16.24 13.66
CA LEU A 197 -3.75 17.11 13.39
C LEU A 197 -4.08 18.05 12.23
N THR A 198 -3.39 19.18 12.17
CA THR A 198 -3.32 20.03 10.97
C THR A 198 -1.90 20.08 10.46
N LEU A 199 -1.71 19.86 9.17
CA LEU A 199 -0.45 20.01 8.46
C LEU A 199 -0.51 21.25 7.56
N ALA A 200 0.37 22.22 7.79
CA ALA A 200 0.50 23.41 6.94
C ALA A 200 1.85 23.38 6.20
N CYS A 201 1.85 23.83 4.95
CA CYS A 201 3.05 24.08 4.14
C CYS A 201 3.20 25.59 3.94
N ALA A 202 4.42 26.12 4.07
CA ALA A 202 4.74 27.53 3.87
C ALA A 202 5.26 27.86 2.46
N ASP A 203 5.34 26.86 1.57
CA ASP A 203 5.76 27.09 0.19
C ASP A 203 4.71 27.92 -0.57
N GLU A 204 5.16 28.85 -1.41
CA GLU A 204 4.27 29.53 -2.34
C GLU A 204 3.69 28.53 -3.36
N PRO A 205 2.40 28.68 -3.75
CA PRO A 205 1.79 27.81 -4.75
C PRO A 205 2.55 27.89 -6.07
N GLU A 206 2.88 26.75 -6.67
CA GLU A 206 3.56 26.71 -7.96
C GLU A 206 2.61 27.23 -9.06
N VAL A 207 2.99 28.32 -9.73
CA VAL A 207 2.29 28.82 -10.92
C VAL A 207 2.43 27.79 -12.03
N LYS A 208 1.37 27.05 -12.34
CA LYS A 208 1.34 26.13 -13.48
C LYS A 208 1.46 26.93 -14.78
N GLU A 209 2.60 26.85 -15.47
CA GLU A 209 2.73 27.39 -16.82
C GLU A 209 1.79 26.62 -17.76
N GLU A 210 0.71 27.28 -18.21
CA GLU A 210 -0.13 26.78 -19.28
C GLU A 210 0.69 26.68 -20.58
N THR A 211 1.02 25.47 -20.99
CA THR A 211 1.49 25.19 -22.35
C THR A 211 0.32 25.43 -23.31
N LYS A 212 0.28 26.62 -23.92
CA LYS A 212 -0.70 27.00 -24.97
C LYS A 212 -0.64 26.04 -26.16
N SER A 213 -1.40 24.96 -26.09
CA SER A 213 -1.82 24.17 -27.24
C SER A 213 -3.26 24.54 -27.57
N LYS A 214 -3.44 25.24 -28.69
CA LYS A 214 -4.75 25.65 -29.21
C LYS A 214 -5.61 24.42 -29.54
N SER A 215 -6.65 24.16 -28.76
CA SER A 215 -7.87 23.51 -29.27
C SER A 215 -9.09 24.01 -28.49
N ASN A 216 -10.10 24.45 -29.24
CA ASN A 216 -11.39 24.92 -28.73
C ASN A 216 -12.16 23.75 -28.09
N ALA A 217 -12.33 23.79 -26.78
CA ALA A 217 -13.42 23.10 -26.08
C ALA A 217 -13.84 23.93 -24.87
N LYS A 218 -15.15 23.98 -24.65
CA LYS A 218 -15.87 24.85 -23.71
C LYS A 218 -15.31 24.78 -22.29
N THR A 219 -15.16 25.96 -21.72
CA THR A 219 -14.72 26.31 -20.37
C THR A 219 -15.47 25.49 -19.30
N ALA A 220 -14.76 24.54 -18.70
CA ALA A 220 -14.91 24.27 -17.27
C ALA A 220 -13.81 25.07 -16.60
N GLU A 221 -14.19 26.00 -15.72
CA GLU A 221 -13.24 26.78 -14.94
C GLU A 221 -12.36 25.83 -14.10
N PRO A 222 -11.02 25.98 -14.12
CA PRO A 222 -10.16 25.29 -13.19
C PRO A 222 -10.44 25.83 -11.78
N THR A 223 -10.83 24.96 -10.86
CA THR A 223 -11.02 25.30 -9.45
C THR A 223 -9.74 25.87 -8.86
N GLN A 224 -9.82 27.12 -8.43
CA GLN A 224 -8.79 27.95 -7.83
C GLN A 224 -8.20 27.34 -6.53
N ASP A 225 -6.87 27.40 -6.44
CA ASP A 225 -5.95 27.07 -5.33
C ASP A 225 -6.50 26.83 -3.92
N ASP A 226 -6.32 25.59 -3.44
CA ASP A 226 -6.46 25.19 -2.02
C ASP A 226 -5.10 24.85 -1.36
N ASP A 227 -3.99 25.02 -2.09
CA ASP A 227 -2.69 24.49 -1.67
C ASP A 227 -2.11 25.17 -0.42
N ASN A 228 -2.56 26.37 -0.06
CA ASN A 228 -2.04 27.07 1.12
C ASN A 228 -2.87 26.87 2.40
N LYS A 229 -3.95 26.05 2.36
CA LYS A 229 -4.76 25.79 3.56
C LYS A 229 -4.15 24.64 4.38
N PRO A 230 -4.15 24.76 5.73
CA PRO A 230 -3.80 23.64 6.59
C PRO A 230 -4.68 22.43 6.32
N ARG A 231 -4.07 21.28 6.03
CA ARG A 231 -4.74 20.03 5.71
C ARG A 231 -5.02 19.26 7.01
N ALA A 232 -6.25 18.78 7.16
CA ALA A 232 -6.62 17.96 8.31
C ALA A 232 -6.14 16.51 8.13
N ILE A 233 -5.46 15.99 9.15
CA ILE A 233 -4.90 14.63 9.19
C ILE A 233 -5.40 13.94 10.45
N THR A 234 -5.89 12.71 10.35
CA THR A 234 -6.13 11.86 11.53
C THR A 234 -4.99 10.85 11.65
N LEU A 235 -4.32 10.81 12.81
CA LEU A 235 -3.34 9.79 13.17
C LEU A 235 -3.94 8.87 14.23
N MET A 236 -3.97 7.56 13.97
CA MET A 236 -4.40 6.53 14.92
C MET A 236 -3.18 5.70 15.34
N HIS A 237 -2.84 5.76 16.63
CA HIS A 237 -1.65 5.14 17.21
C HIS A 237 -2.02 3.93 18.06
N TYR A 238 -1.81 2.73 17.51
CA TYR A 238 -2.01 1.47 18.22
C TYR A 238 -0.71 1.02 18.88
N TYR A 239 -0.67 1.04 20.20
CA TYR A 239 0.56 0.80 20.98
C TYR A 239 0.55 -0.53 21.77
N GLU A 240 -0.55 -1.29 21.75
CA GLU A 240 -0.68 -2.53 22.53
C GLU A 240 -0.14 -3.80 21.83
N TRP A 241 0.33 -3.70 20.58
CA TRP A 241 0.93 -4.83 19.88
C TRP A 241 2.46 -4.71 19.85
N LYS A 242 3.09 -5.33 20.84
CA LYS A 242 4.55 -5.48 20.88
C LYS A 242 5.01 -6.55 19.88
N GLU A 243 6.17 -6.33 19.25
CA GLU A 243 6.61 -7.15 18.12
C GLU A 243 6.75 -8.65 18.43
N ASN A 244 7.22 -8.96 19.64
CA ASN A 244 7.53 -10.32 20.09
C ASN A 244 6.45 -10.92 21.00
N GLU A 245 5.29 -10.27 21.14
CA GLU A 245 4.21 -10.73 22.01
C GLU A 245 2.91 -10.94 21.23
N TRP A 246 2.14 -11.94 21.64
CA TRP A 246 0.80 -12.18 21.11
C TRP A 246 -0.16 -11.12 21.65
N PRO A 247 -0.76 -10.25 20.82
CA PRO A 247 -1.61 -9.16 21.27
C PRO A 247 -3.01 -9.63 21.68
N ASP A 248 -3.77 -8.73 22.31
CA ASP A 248 -5.20 -8.94 22.51
C ASP A 248 -5.96 -8.82 21.18
N ILE A 249 -6.32 -9.95 20.59
CA ILE A 249 -7.05 -10.02 19.31
C ILE A 249 -8.45 -9.39 19.41
N GLU A 250 -9.05 -9.41 20.60
CA GLU A 250 -10.34 -8.75 20.85
C GLU A 250 -10.24 -7.23 20.87
N ARG A 251 -9.03 -6.67 20.91
CA ARG A 251 -8.77 -5.22 20.73
C ARG A 251 -8.26 -4.90 19.34
N LEU A 252 -7.37 -5.75 18.81
CA LEU A 252 -6.77 -5.54 17.49
C LEU A 252 -7.81 -5.60 16.36
N ALA A 253 -8.73 -6.59 16.37
CA ALA A 253 -9.72 -6.70 15.30
C ALA A 253 -10.72 -5.52 15.29
N PRO A 254 -11.29 -5.07 16.43
CA PRO A 254 -12.10 -3.85 16.44
C PRO A 254 -11.33 -2.59 16.08
N PHE A 255 -10.03 -2.51 16.39
CA PHE A 255 -9.19 -1.41 15.91
C PHE A 255 -9.11 -1.39 14.38
N VAL A 256 -8.83 -2.53 13.74
CA VAL A 256 -8.82 -2.65 12.26
C VAL A 256 -10.18 -2.23 11.67
N HIS A 257 -11.28 -2.66 12.29
CA HIS A 257 -12.63 -2.25 11.87
C HIS A 257 -12.85 -0.74 12.01
N THR A 258 -12.37 -0.14 13.10
CA THR A 258 -12.44 1.32 13.33
C THR A 258 -11.65 2.09 12.28
N VAL A 259 -10.45 1.62 11.92
CA VAL A 259 -9.63 2.20 10.86
C VAL A 259 -10.35 2.10 9.50
N SER A 260 -10.89 0.93 9.15
CA SER A 260 -11.66 0.73 7.92
C SER A 260 -12.84 1.71 7.82
N ASN A 261 -13.62 1.86 8.90
CA ASN A 261 -14.74 2.80 8.96
C ASN A 261 -14.30 4.26 8.83
N LYS A 262 -13.18 4.63 9.47
CA LYS A 262 -12.62 5.98 9.36
C LYS A 262 -12.17 6.28 7.92
N GLU A 263 -11.54 5.32 7.26
CA GLU A 263 -11.14 5.42 5.85
C GLU A 263 -12.37 5.63 4.96
N VAL A 264 -13.41 4.80 5.10
CA VAL A 264 -14.68 4.95 4.35
C VAL A 264 -15.30 6.33 4.58
N HIS A 265 -15.28 6.84 5.81
CA HIS A 265 -15.81 8.17 6.13
C HIS A 265 -14.99 9.30 5.49
N ILE A 266 -13.67 9.16 5.43
CA ILE A 266 -12.79 10.09 4.72
C ILE A 266 -13.12 10.06 3.23
N ILE A 267 -13.21 8.87 2.62
CA ILE A 267 -13.51 8.68 1.19
C ILE A 267 -14.85 9.34 0.83
N LYS A 268 -15.89 9.17 1.65
CA LYS A 268 -17.21 9.78 1.44
C LYS A 268 -17.21 11.31 1.42
N LYS A 269 -16.20 11.96 1.99
CA LYS A 269 -16.05 13.42 2.03
C LYS A 269 -15.18 13.96 0.89
N ILE A 270 -14.54 13.09 0.14
CA ILE A 270 -13.73 13.48 -1.01
C ILE A 270 -14.67 13.71 -2.19
N THR A 271 -14.54 14.88 -2.81
CA THR A 271 -15.30 15.29 -3.99
C THR A 271 -14.59 14.94 -5.29
N ASP A 272 -13.30 14.64 -5.22
CA ASP A 272 -12.42 14.44 -6.35
C ASP A 272 -12.34 12.94 -6.71
N ASP A 273 -11.95 12.64 -7.96
CA ASP A 273 -11.78 11.25 -8.42
C ASP A 273 -10.56 10.55 -7.78
N TYR A 274 -9.70 11.31 -7.10
CA TYR A 274 -8.51 10.80 -6.43
C TYR A 274 -8.78 10.46 -4.96
N VAL A 275 -8.49 9.21 -4.57
CA VAL A 275 -8.53 8.77 -3.18
C VAL A 275 -7.10 8.78 -2.62
N PRO A 276 -6.77 9.66 -1.65
CA PRO A 276 -5.46 9.69 -1.03
C PRO A 276 -5.13 8.39 -0.29
N PRO A 277 -3.88 7.93 -0.33
CA PRO A 277 -3.48 6.70 0.31
C PRO A 277 -3.52 6.81 1.84
N VAL A 278 -3.79 5.67 2.49
CA VAL A 278 -3.62 5.53 3.94
C VAL A 278 -2.18 5.18 4.25
N VAL A 279 -1.55 5.90 5.17
CA VAL A 279 -0.17 5.63 5.57
C VAL A 279 -0.15 4.61 6.71
N LEU A 280 0.55 3.50 6.48
CA LEU A 280 0.77 2.44 7.46
C LEU A 280 2.23 2.48 7.90
N GLN A 281 2.45 2.94 9.12
CA GLN A 281 3.77 3.21 9.67
C GLN A 281 4.10 2.18 10.76
N GLY A 282 5.23 1.48 10.58
CA GLY A 282 5.82 0.60 11.60
C GLY A 282 7.29 0.97 11.81
N HIS A 283 7.99 0.31 12.73
CA HIS A 283 9.39 0.66 13.01
C HIS A 283 10.28 0.58 11.76
N LEU A 284 10.18 -0.54 11.03
CA LEU A 284 10.85 -0.77 9.75
C LEU A 284 9.90 -0.70 8.53
N GLY A 285 8.61 -0.42 8.76
CA GLY A 285 7.58 -0.51 7.71
C GLY A 285 7.38 -1.94 7.20
N LEU A 286 7.58 -2.92 8.10
CA LEU A 286 7.40 -4.36 7.91
C LEU A 286 6.44 -4.90 9.00
N ASN A 287 6.24 -6.22 9.03
CA ASN A 287 5.57 -6.98 10.10
C ASN A 287 4.22 -6.39 10.49
N ARG A 288 4.11 -5.74 11.66
CA ARG A 288 2.86 -5.17 12.19
C ARG A 288 2.15 -4.27 11.18
N SER A 289 2.86 -3.36 10.53
CA SER A 289 2.30 -2.47 9.51
C SER A 289 1.79 -3.24 8.28
N CYS A 290 2.51 -4.28 7.86
CA CYS A 290 2.13 -5.17 6.77
C CYS A 290 0.95 -6.09 7.13
N ALA A 291 0.87 -6.55 8.37
CA ALA A 291 -0.28 -7.30 8.88
C ALA A 291 -1.53 -6.42 8.88
N ILE A 292 -1.43 -5.17 9.34
CA ILE A 292 -2.54 -4.20 9.26
C ILE A 292 -2.97 -3.98 7.80
N TRP A 293 -2.03 -3.86 6.86
CA TRP A 293 -2.37 -3.74 5.43
C TRP A 293 -3.25 -4.91 4.96
N VAL A 294 -2.86 -6.15 5.27
CA VAL A 294 -3.65 -7.34 4.91
C VAL A 294 -5.02 -7.30 5.60
N LEU A 295 -5.04 -7.04 6.90
CA LEU A 295 -6.26 -7.04 7.70
C LEU A 295 -7.27 -5.95 7.27
N LEU A 296 -6.80 -4.79 6.81
CA LEU A 296 -7.67 -3.74 6.28
C LEU A 296 -8.33 -4.14 4.96
N ILE A 297 -7.59 -4.81 4.07
CA ILE A 297 -8.15 -5.34 2.83
C ILE A 297 -9.17 -6.44 3.13
N LEU A 298 -8.82 -7.35 4.05
CA LEU A 298 -9.74 -8.39 4.51
C LEU A 298 -11.03 -7.81 5.09
N MET A 299 -10.93 -6.79 5.93
CA MET A 299 -12.10 -6.10 6.49
C MET A 299 -13.02 -5.59 5.38
N LYS A 300 -12.46 -4.91 4.37
CA LYS A 300 -13.23 -4.41 3.23
C LYS A 300 -13.86 -5.53 2.40
N GLN A 301 -13.16 -6.65 2.19
CA GLN A 301 -13.72 -7.82 1.48
C GLN A 301 -14.86 -8.45 2.27
N VAL A 302 -14.70 -8.57 3.59
CA VAL A 302 -15.73 -9.07 4.50
C VAL A 302 -16.98 -8.18 4.50
N ASP A 303 -16.81 -6.85 4.54
CA ASP A 303 -17.90 -5.88 4.46
C ASP A 303 -18.63 -5.93 3.11
N ARG A 304 -17.89 -6.16 2.01
CA ARG A 304 -18.45 -6.34 0.66
C ARG A 304 -19.05 -7.72 0.40
N LYS A 305 -18.93 -8.67 1.34
CA LYS A 305 -19.30 -10.09 1.16
C LYS A 305 -18.53 -10.79 0.03
N ASP A 306 -17.29 -10.35 -0.21
CA ASP A 306 -16.37 -10.92 -1.19
C ASP A 306 -15.50 -12.01 -0.57
N CYS A 307 -15.25 -13.11 -1.30
CA CYS A 307 -14.28 -14.12 -0.89
C CYS A 307 -12.89 -13.48 -0.65
N PHE A 308 -12.21 -13.93 0.40
CA PHE A 308 -10.87 -13.47 0.71
C PHE A 308 -9.91 -14.63 0.98
N ASP A 309 -8.65 -14.42 0.65
CA ASP A 309 -7.56 -15.37 0.86
C ASP A 309 -6.41 -14.61 1.54
N VAL A 310 -6.25 -14.90 2.83
CA VAL A 310 -5.25 -14.25 3.69
C VAL A 310 -3.83 -14.50 3.19
N GLU A 311 -3.55 -15.73 2.73
CA GLU A 311 -2.22 -16.12 2.26
C GLU A 311 -1.91 -15.49 0.91
N ALA A 312 -2.88 -15.45 -0.01
CA ALA A 312 -2.72 -14.79 -1.29
C ALA A 312 -2.49 -13.29 -1.14
N LEU A 313 -3.20 -12.61 -0.21
CA LEU A 313 -2.95 -11.21 0.11
C LEU A 313 -1.57 -10.98 0.74
N ALA A 314 -1.16 -11.83 1.67
CA ALA A 314 0.17 -11.75 2.26
C ALA A 314 1.27 -11.93 1.20
N LYS A 315 1.15 -12.94 0.32
CA LYS A 315 2.05 -13.16 -0.82
C LYS A 315 2.03 -11.99 -1.80
N HIS A 316 0.87 -11.38 -2.03
CA HIS A 316 0.77 -10.18 -2.85
C HIS A 316 1.57 -9.04 -2.24
N LEU A 317 1.43 -8.81 -0.93
CA LEU A 317 2.18 -7.76 -0.26
C LEU A 317 3.70 -8.01 -0.25
N VAL A 318 4.14 -9.26 -0.05
CA VAL A 318 5.57 -9.62 -0.12
C VAL A 318 6.19 -9.26 -1.48
N ARG A 319 5.41 -9.36 -2.58
CA ARG A 319 5.86 -8.94 -3.93
C ARG A 319 5.92 -7.43 -4.12
N LEU A 320 5.23 -6.65 -3.28
CA LEU A 320 5.26 -5.19 -3.32
C LEU A 320 6.30 -4.61 -2.36
N ARG A 321 6.48 -5.25 -1.20
CA ARG A 321 7.37 -4.83 -0.11
C ARG A 321 8.22 -6.03 0.33
N PRO A 322 9.47 -6.13 -0.17
CA PRO A 322 10.37 -7.20 0.21
C PRO A 322 10.57 -7.23 1.73
N GLY A 323 10.47 -8.43 2.31
CA GLY A 323 10.54 -8.59 3.77
C GLY A 323 9.28 -8.17 4.52
N ALA A 324 8.13 -7.99 3.86
CA ALA A 324 6.87 -7.61 4.52
C ALA A 324 6.57 -8.41 5.81
N PHE A 325 6.91 -9.70 5.82
CA PHE A 325 6.82 -10.56 7.00
C PHE A 325 8.17 -11.24 7.24
N THR A 326 8.85 -10.86 8.31
CA THR A 326 10.10 -11.50 8.79
C THR A 326 9.92 -12.19 10.13
N HIS A 327 8.90 -11.81 10.91
CA HIS A 327 8.57 -12.45 12.18
C HIS A 327 7.37 -13.39 12.04
N GLU A 328 7.59 -14.68 12.29
CA GLU A 328 6.55 -15.72 12.20
C GLU A 328 5.35 -15.44 13.12
N LEU A 329 5.60 -14.94 14.33
CA LEU A 329 4.53 -14.57 15.27
C LEU A 329 3.56 -13.56 14.64
N CYS A 330 4.06 -12.59 13.87
CA CYS A 330 3.23 -11.59 13.22
C CYS A 330 2.30 -12.23 12.18
N PHE A 331 2.79 -13.22 11.43
CA PHE A 331 1.99 -13.99 10.48
C PHE A 331 0.85 -14.76 11.17
N PHE A 332 1.13 -15.43 12.29
CA PHE A 332 0.10 -16.15 13.04
C PHE A 332 -0.93 -15.21 13.67
N VAL A 333 -0.50 -14.06 14.19
CA VAL A 333 -1.41 -13.04 14.73
C VAL A 333 -2.30 -12.46 13.62
N MET A 334 -1.77 -12.26 12.41
CA MET A 334 -2.56 -11.85 11.24
C MET A 334 -3.66 -12.88 10.94
N ILE A 335 -3.34 -14.17 10.88
CA ILE A 335 -4.35 -15.23 10.65
C ILE A 335 -5.38 -15.27 11.79
N ALA A 336 -4.93 -15.22 13.05
CA ALA A 336 -5.82 -15.20 14.20
C ALA A 336 -6.79 -13.99 14.16
N THR A 337 -6.29 -12.83 13.78
CA THR A 337 -7.10 -11.62 13.62
C THR A 337 -8.09 -11.76 12.45
N ALA A 338 -7.71 -12.44 11.36
CA ALA A 338 -8.61 -12.71 10.24
C ALA A 338 -9.84 -13.54 10.65
N PHE A 339 -9.70 -14.55 11.53
CA PHE A 339 -10.86 -15.27 12.10
C PHE A 339 -11.79 -14.32 12.85
N ARG A 340 -11.22 -13.42 13.66
CA ARG A 340 -12.02 -12.45 14.41
C ARG A 340 -12.71 -11.44 13.50
N ILE A 341 -12.07 -11.01 12.41
CA ILE A 341 -12.65 -10.15 11.38
C ILE A 341 -13.80 -10.86 10.65
N ALA A 342 -13.65 -12.13 10.30
CA ALA A 342 -14.73 -12.93 9.71
C ALA A 342 -15.97 -12.97 10.61
N ALA A 343 -15.77 -13.15 11.93
CA ALA A 343 -16.86 -13.08 12.90
C ALA A 343 -17.49 -11.68 13.01
N LEU A 344 -16.71 -10.60 12.96
CA LEU A 344 -17.25 -9.23 12.93
C LEU A 344 -18.15 -8.99 11.72
N GLY A 345 -17.82 -9.58 10.57
CA GLY A 345 -18.64 -9.52 9.37
C GLY A 345 -19.80 -10.50 9.32
N GLY A 346 -19.98 -11.35 10.33
CA GLY A 346 -21.05 -12.35 10.39
C GLY A 346 -20.83 -13.58 9.48
N TRP A 347 -19.59 -13.90 9.14
CA TRP A 347 -19.24 -15.07 8.33
C TRP A 347 -19.04 -16.34 9.18
N SER A 348 -18.76 -16.15 10.48
CA SER A 348 -18.68 -17.19 11.50
C SER A 348 -19.22 -16.63 12.82
N THR A 349 -19.44 -17.49 13.82
CA THR A 349 -19.80 -17.03 15.16
C THR A 349 -18.58 -16.43 15.88
N THR A 350 -18.82 -15.64 16.94
CA THR A 350 -17.74 -15.09 17.77
C THR A 350 -17.05 -16.19 18.56
N GLU A 351 -17.80 -17.21 18.97
CA GLU A 351 -17.36 -18.37 19.73
C GLU A 351 -16.39 -19.23 18.90
N GLU A 352 -16.77 -19.57 17.67
CA GLU A 352 -15.89 -20.30 16.73
C GLU A 352 -14.59 -19.52 16.47
N ALA A 353 -14.68 -18.21 16.23
CA ALA A 353 -13.49 -17.40 16.00
C ALA A 353 -12.56 -17.38 17.24
N LYS A 354 -13.11 -17.27 18.44
CA LYS A 354 -12.33 -17.33 19.69
C LYS A 354 -11.65 -18.68 19.89
N GLU A 355 -12.34 -19.76 19.54
CA GLU A 355 -11.76 -21.11 19.59
C GLU A 355 -10.57 -21.23 18.63
N ARG A 356 -10.73 -20.80 17.36
CA ARG A 356 -9.62 -20.81 16.38
C ARG A 356 -8.44 -19.94 16.80
N VAL A 357 -8.70 -18.76 17.37
CA VAL A 357 -7.65 -17.89 17.92
C VAL A 357 -6.90 -18.58 19.06
N LYS A 358 -7.62 -19.29 19.95
CA LYS A 358 -7.02 -20.03 21.06
C LYS A 358 -6.18 -21.22 20.57
N GLU A 359 -6.68 -21.98 19.61
CA GLU A 359 -5.96 -23.09 18.96
C GLU A 359 -4.63 -22.59 18.36
N LEU A 360 -4.68 -21.52 17.56
CA LEU A 360 -3.48 -20.92 16.96
C LEU A 360 -2.50 -20.41 18.01
N LYS A 361 -2.99 -19.68 19.03
CA LYS A 361 -2.13 -19.18 20.11
C LYS A 361 -1.43 -20.33 20.85
N SER A 362 -2.10 -21.46 21.05
CA SER A 362 -1.51 -22.65 21.66
C SER A 362 -0.45 -23.29 20.75
N ALA A 363 -0.74 -23.42 19.45
CA ALA A 363 0.20 -23.98 18.47
C ALA A 363 1.48 -23.14 18.36
N VAL A 364 1.36 -21.81 18.31
CA VAL A 364 2.52 -20.90 18.23
C VAL A 364 3.44 -21.02 19.45
N LYS A 365 2.87 -21.13 20.65
CA LYS A 365 3.66 -21.34 21.88
C LYS A 365 4.47 -22.64 21.88
N GLN A 366 4.03 -23.65 21.14
CA GLN A 366 4.74 -24.93 21.02
C GLN A 366 5.83 -24.88 19.94
N TYR A 367 5.65 -24.04 18.92
CA TYR A 367 6.50 -23.95 17.74
C TYR A 367 7.64 -22.93 17.87
N ILE A 368 7.34 -21.73 18.39
CA ILE A 368 8.32 -20.65 18.61
C ILE A 368 8.89 -20.82 20.02
N LYS A 369 9.97 -21.61 20.14
CA LYS A 369 10.74 -21.77 21.39
C LYS A 369 11.81 -20.71 21.54
#